data_AF-A0A250KPI3-F1
#
_entry.id   AF-A0A250KPI3-F1
#
_cell.length_a   1.000
_cell.length_b   1.000
_cell.length_c   1.000
_cell.angle_alpha   90.00
_cell.angle_beta   90.00
_cell.angle_gamma   90.00
#
_symmetry.space_group_name_H-M   'P 1'
#
loop_
_entity.id
_entity.type
_entity.pdbx_description
1 polymer ?
#
loop_
_entity_poly.entity_id
_entity_poly.type
_entity_poly.pdbx_seq_one_letter_code
_entity_poly.pdbx_strand_id
1 'polypeptide(L)'
;MKKAGVIGAGVLATLFWGDVLLDFLITAVELLLETIELVVEHLLEAVLALTPYEAQAVTAWLGFGILMLFLLFAFKKLNGFFQRAKTDFPVWWQEQKERVQISWTSVGWQIALTGMLLMLLLLYI
;
A
#
# COMPACT_ATOMS: atom_id res chain seq x y z
N MET A 1 -8.91 19.10 -8.43
CA MET A 1 -8.12 19.64 -7.30
C MET A 1 -8.38 18.93 -5.96
N LYS A 2 -9.63 18.78 -5.49
CA LYS A 2 -9.93 18.12 -4.18
C LYS A 2 -9.37 16.70 -4.01
N LYS A 3 -9.44 15.86 -5.06
CA LYS A 3 -8.91 14.48 -5.03
C LYS A 3 -7.37 14.44 -4.90
N ALA A 4 -6.67 15.35 -5.56
CA ALA A 4 -5.21 15.43 -5.47
C ALA A 4 -4.74 15.87 -4.07
N GLY A 5 -5.51 16.76 -3.41
CA GLY A 5 -5.24 17.16 -2.02
C GLY A 5 -5.46 16.02 -1.02
N VAL A 6 -6.51 15.22 -1.18
CA VAL A 6 -6.76 14.04 -0.32
C VAL A 6 -5.71 12.95 -0.56
N ILE A 7 -5.33 12.71 -1.82
CA ILE A 7 -4.26 11.74 -2.14
C ILE A 7 -2.92 12.23 -1.58
N GLY A 8 -2.59 13.51 -1.73
CA GLY A 8 -1.37 14.10 -1.16
C GLY A 8 -1.35 14.04 0.37
N ALA A 9 -2.46 14.38 1.03
CA ALA A 9 -2.59 14.25 2.47
C ALA A 9 -2.49 12.79 2.94
N GLY A 10 -3.08 11.86 2.20
CA GLY A 10 -2.96 10.42 2.47
C GLY A 10 -1.53 9.92 2.35
N VAL A 11 -0.80 10.34 1.30
CA VAL A 11 0.62 10.00 1.10
C VAL A 11 1.47 10.57 2.23
N LEU A 12 1.26 11.83 2.63
CA LEU A 12 1.98 12.45 3.74
C LEU A 12 1.65 11.78 5.07
N ALA A 13 0.39 11.47 5.35
CA ALA A 13 0.00 10.73 6.55
C ALA A 13 0.65 9.34 6.58
N THR A 14 0.74 8.65 5.44
CA THR A 14 1.41 7.35 5.35
C THR A 14 2.93 7.46 5.52
N LEU A 15 3.56 8.53 5.04
CA LEU A 15 5.00 8.75 5.19
C LEU A 15 5.41 9.15 6.62
N PHE A 16 4.59 9.93 7.32
CA PHE A 16 4.93 10.44 8.65
C PHE A 16 4.36 9.62 9.80
N TRP A 17 3.23 8.93 9.58
CA TRP A 17 2.50 8.17 10.60
C TRP A 17 2.23 6.72 10.18
N GLY A 18 2.82 6.28 9.07
CA GLY A 18 2.63 4.92 8.53
C GLY A 18 2.87 3.86 9.57
N ASP A 19 4.02 3.90 10.25
CA ASP A 19 4.40 2.89 11.24
C ASP A 19 3.40 2.84 12.41
N VAL A 20 3.03 3.98 12.98
CA VAL A 20 2.07 4.05 14.10
C VAL A 20 0.67 3.58 13.68
N LEU A 21 0.22 3.98 12.49
CA LEU A 21 -1.08 3.55 11.97
C LEU A 21 -1.10 2.05 11.68
N LEU A 22 0.01 1.51 11.16
CA LEU A 22 0.14 0.10 10.82
C LEU A 22 0.22 -0.75 12.08
N ASP A 23 0.99 -0.34 13.08
CA ASP A 23 1.04 -1.00 14.40
C ASP A 23 -0.33 -1.01 15.07
N PHE A 24 -1.02 0.14 15.11
CA PHE A 24 -2.37 0.21 15.68
C PHE A 24 -3.35 -0.73 14.95
N LEU A 25 -3.29 -0.78 13.62
CA LEU A 25 -4.12 -1.69 12.83
C LEU A 25 -3.79 -3.16 13.09
N ILE A 26 -2.50 -3.50 13.22
CA ILE A 26 -2.07 -4.86 13.58
C ILE A 26 -2.67 -5.25 14.92
N THR A 27 -2.49 -4.42 15.95
CA THR A 27 -3.03 -4.69 17.30
C THR A 27 -4.56 -4.82 17.29
N ALA A 28 -5.26 -3.96 16.53
CA ALA A 28 -6.72 -4.06 16.44
C ALA A 28 -7.18 -5.36 15.76
N VAL A 29 -6.47 -5.81 14.73
CA VAL A 29 -6.76 -7.08 14.05
C VAL A 29 -6.43 -8.27 14.97
N GLU A 30 -5.32 -8.21 15.70
CA GLU A 30 -4.92 -9.24 16.65
C GLU A 30 -5.97 -9.43 17.75
N LEU A 31 -6.41 -8.35 18.40
CA LEU A 31 -7.47 -8.39 19.42
C LEU A 31 -8.79 -8.95 18.86
N LEU A 32 -9.12 -8.62 17.62
CA LEU A 32 -10.31 -9.14 16.96
C LEU A 32 -10.18 -10.66 16.73
N LEU A 33 -9.02 -11.12 16.27
CA LEU A 33 -8.75 -12.54 16.04
C LEU A 33 -8.78 -13.33 17.36
N GLU A 34 -8.14 -12.83 18.42
CA GLU A 34 -8.19 -13.45 19.76
C GLU A 34 -9.64 -13.58 20.26
N THR A 35 -10.44 -12.53 20.08
CA THR A 35 -11.86 -12.55 20.47
C THR A 35 -12.64 -13.60 19.69
N ILE A 36 -12.39 -13.71 18.38
CA ILE A 36 -13.03 -14.72 17.53
C ILE A 36 -12.60 -16.13 17.95
N GLU A 37 -11.30 -16.34 18.18
CA GLU A 37 -10.74 -17.62 18.63
C GLU A 37 -11.42 -18.09 19.91
N LEU A 38 -11.49 -17.23 20.93
CA LEU A 38 -12.12 -17.56 22.20
C LEU A 38 -13.61 -17.91 22.08
N VAL A 39 -14.35 -17.18 21.23
CA VAL A 39 -15.77 -17.45 20.97
C VAL A 39 -15.95 -18.77 20.21
N VAL A 40 -15.11 -19.04 19.22
CA VAL A 40 -15.15 -20.28 18.42
C VAL A 40 -14.82 -21.48 19.30
N GLU A 41 -13.79 -21.39 20.14
CA GLU A 41 -13.41 -22.44 21.08
C GLU A 41 -14.57 -22.77 22.03
N HIS A 42 -15.16 -21.77 22.70
CA HIS A 42 -16.30 -21.98 23.58
C HIS A 42 -17.51 -22.60 22.85
N LEU A 43 -17.74 -22.20 21.60
CA LEU A 43 -18.82 -22.76 20.81
C LEU A 43 -18.54 -24.23 20.43
N LEU A 44 -17.29 -24.56 20.10
CA LEU A 44 -16.88 -25.94 19.81
C LEU A 44 -16.98 -26.83 21.06
N GLU A 45 -16.55 -26.33 22.23
CA GLU A 45 -16.73 -27.02 23.50
C GLU A 45 -18.21 -27.28 23.79
N ALA A 46 -19.07 -26.26 23.63
CA ALA A 46 -20.49 -26.37 23.94
C ALA A 46 -21.27 -27.26 22.96
N VAL A 47 -20.94 -27.20 21.66
CA VAL A 47 -21.71 -27.89 20.60
C VAL A 47 -21.19 -29.32 20.37
N LEU A 48 -19.88 -29.53 20.46
CA LEU A 48 -19.25 -30.81 20.15
C LEU A 48 -18.74 -31.54 21.40
N ALA A 49 -18.95 -30.99 22.59
CA ALA A 49 -18.50 -31.54 23.87
C ALA A 49 -16.99 -31.83 23.88
N LEU A 50 -16.21 -31.00 23.18
CA LEU A 50 -14.76 -31.12 23.12
C LEU A 50 -14.14 -30.67 24.44
N THR A 51 -12.98 -31.24 24.78
CA THR A 51 -12.13 -30.67 25.82
C THR A 51 -11.54 -29.33 25.34
N PRO A 52 -11.14 -28.43 26.25
CA PRO A 52 -10.53 -27.15 25.86
C PRO A 52 -9.31 -27.31 24.93
N TYR A 53 -8.50 -28.34 25.17
CA TYR A 53 -7.35 -28.65 24.33
C TYR A 53 -7.74 -29.05 22.90
N GLU A 54 -8.79 -29.86 22.75
CA GLU A 54 -9.27 -30.28 21.43
C GLU A 54 -9.94 -29.14 20.68
N ALA A 55 -10.72 -28.30 21.37
CA ALA A 55 -11.33 -27.12 20.78
C ALA A 55 -10.26 -26.14 20.26
N GLN A 56 -9.22 -25.88 21.06
CA GLN A 56 -8.08 -25.05 20.64
C GLN A 56 -7.34 -25.65 19.43
N ALA A 57 -7.10 -26.96 19.43
CA ALA A 57 -6.46 -27.62 18.29
C ALA A 57 -7.30 -27.47 17.00
N VAL A 58 -8.61 -27.66 17.09
CA VAL A 58 -9.53 -27.49 15.94
C VAL A 58 -9.52 -26.03 15.47
N THR A 59 -9.62 -25.07 16.38
CA THR A 59 -9.60 -23.64 16.05
C THR A 59 -8.29 -23.22 15.39
N ALA A 60 -7.14 -23.72 15.87
CA ALA A 60 -5.85 -23.48 15.27
C ALA A 60 -5.75 -24.02 13.83
N TRP A 61 -6.25 -25.24 13.59
CA TRP A 61 -6.26 -25.83 12.23
C TRP A 61 -7.22 -25.09 11.29
N LEU A 62 -8.37 -24.65 11.78
CA LEU A 62 -9.30 -23.82 11.01
C LEU A 62 -8.66 -22.47 10.67
N GLY A 63 -8.05 -21.80 11.65
CA GLY A 63 -7.32 -20.55 11.47
C GLY A 63 -6.19 -20.69 10.45
N PHE A 64 -5.39 -21.75 10.55
CA PHE A 64 -4.34 -22.06 9.58
C PHE A 64 -4.88 -22.29 8.17
N GLY A 65 -5.96 -23.06 8.02
CA GLY A 65 -6.60 -23.29 6.72
C GLY A 65 -7.11 -22.00 6.07
N ILE A 66 -7.78 -21.14 6.85
CA ILE A 66 -8.25 -19.83 6.39
C ILE A 66 -7.07 -18.94 5.98
N LEU A 67 -6.01 -18.90 6.78
CA LEU A 67 -4.80 -18.14 6.47
C LEU A 67 -4.17 -18.60 5.15
N MET A 68 -4.06 -19.91 4.92
CA MET A 68 -3.53 -20.45 3.67
C MET A 68 -4.36 -20.04 2.45
N LEU A 69 -5.69 -20.08 2.55
CA LEU A 69 -6.58 -19.61 1.48
C LEU A 69 -6.40 -18.11 1.21
N PHE A 70 -6.31 -17.31 2.28
CA PHE A 70 -6.10 -15.88 2.16
C PHE A 70 -4.75 -15.55 1.51
N LEU A 71 -3.66 -16.23 1.93
CA LEU A 71 -2.34 -16.05 1.33
C LEU A 71 -2.30 -16.45 -0.14
N LEU A 72 -2.96 -17.56 -0.52
CA LEU A 72 -3.08 -17.96 -1.93
C LEU A 72 -3.79 -16.88 -2.76
N PHE A 73 -4.90 -16.35 -2.24
CA PHE A 73 -5.65 -15.29 -2.92
C PHE A 73 -4.83 -14.00 -3.01
N ALA A 74 -4.20 -13.59 -1.91
CA ALA A 74 -3.36 -12.40 -1.84
C ALA A 74 -2.17 -12.52 -2.81
N PHE A 75 -1.50 -13.67 -2.84
CA PHE A 75 -0.40 -13.94 -3.77
C PHE A 75 -0.86 -13.88 -5.22
N LYS A 76 -2.01 -14.50 -5.57
CA LYS A 76 -2.57 -14.43 -6.92
C LYS A 76 -2.89 -13.00 -7.33
N LYS A 77 -3.43 -12.19 -6.41
CA LYS A 77 -3.78 -10.78 -6.66
C LYS A 77 -2.54 -9.91 -6.80
N LEU A 78 -1.54 -10.08 -5.92
CA LEU A 78 -0.25 -9.39 -6.00
C LEU A 78 0.50 -9.73 -7.28
N ASN A 79 0.53 -11.02 -7.67
CA ASN A 79 1.14 -11.43 -8.93
C ASN A 79 0.39 -10.82 -10.11
N GLY A 80 -0.95 -10.80 -10.11
CA GLY A 80 -1.73 -10.13 -11.15
C GLY A 80 -1.41 -8.64 -11.25
N PHE A 81 -1.28 -7.94 -10.12
CA PHE A 81 -0.86 -6.54 -10.09
C PHE A 81 0.57 -6.36 -10.59
N PHE A 82 1.49 -7.23 -10.18
CA PHE A 82 2.88 -7.20 -10.60
C PHE A 82 3.03 -7.42 -12.12
N GLN A 83 2.29 -8.38 -12.69
CA GLN A 83 2.32 -8.62 -14.14
C GLN A 83 1.75 -7.43 -14.91
N ARG A 84 0.64 -6.83 -14.45
CA ARG A 84 0.08 -5.61 -15.05
C ARG A 84 1.04 -4.43 -14.93
N ALA A 85 1.64 -4.24 -13.76
CA ALA A 85 2.66 -3.22 -13.58
C ALA A 85 3.83 -3.47 -14.53
N LYS A 86 4.28 -4.72 -14.69
CA LYS A 86 5.37 -5.07 -15.60
C LYS A 86 5.05 -4.78 -17.07
N THR A 87 3.79 -4.96 -17.51
CA THR A 87 3.38 -4.65 -18.89
C THR A 87 3.14 -3.16 -19.10
N ASP A 88 2.52 -2.48 -18.13
CA ASP A 88 2.03 -1.12 -18.29
C ASP A 88 3.12 -0.09 -17.96
N PHE A 89 4.03 -0.42 -17.04
CA PHE A 89 5.16 0.44 -16.64
C PHE A 89 6.09 0.83 -17.79
N PRO A 90 6.57 -0.09 -18.67
CA PRO A 90 7.45 0.30 -19.76
C PRO A 90 6.75 1.24 -20.77
N VAL A 91 5.46 1.04 -21.04
CA VAL A 91 4.67 1.92 -21.93
C VAL A 91 4.49 3.29 -21.30
N TRP A 92 4.03 3.33 -20.05
CA TRP A 92 3.90 4.56 -19.28
C TRP A 92 5.22 5.32 -19.16
N TRP A 93 6.32 4.61 -18.93
CA TRP A 93 7.66 5.21 -18.80
C TRP A 93 8.13 5.82 -20.12
N GLN A 94 7.86 5.17 -21.26
CA GLN A 94 8.15 5.75 -22.57
C GLN A 94 7.35 7.03 -22.82
N GLU A 95 6.04 7.02 -22.51
CA GLU A 95 5.20 8.23 -22.64
C GLU A 95 5.66 9.38 -21.73
N GLN A 96 6.07 9.09 -20.49
CA GLN A 96 6.61 10.12 -19.60
C GLN A 96 7.97 10.63 -20.09
N LYS A 97 8.83 9.75 -20.59
CA LYS A 97 10.14 10.15 -21.13
C LYS A 97 9.97 11.09 -22.33
N GLU A 98 9.03 10.81 -23.23
CA GLU A 98 8.71 11.70 -24.35
C GLU A 98 8.17 13.06 -23.88
N ARG A 99 7.24 13.07 -22.91
CA ARG A 99 6.72 14.34 -22.35
C ARG A 99 7.81 15.17 -21.68
N VAL A 100 8.70 14.54 -20.93
CA VAL A 100 9.84 15.22 -20.30
C VAL A 100 10.81 15.72 -21.35
N GLN A 101 11.12 14.92 -22.37
CA GLN A 101 12.01 15.33 -23.45
C GLN A 101 11.45 16.53 -24.24
N ILE A 102 10.16 16.53 -24.58
CA ILE A 102 9.48 17.66 -25.24
C ILE A 102 9.46 18.90 -24.33
N SER A 103 9.24 18.72 -23.02
CA SER A 103 9.31 19.83 -22.05
C SER A 103 10.72 20.43 -21.95
N TRP A 104 11.75 19.58 -22.00
CA TRP A 104 13.16 20.01 -21.97
C TRP A 104 13.63 20.66 -23.28
N THR A 105 13.11 20.23 -24.43
CA THR A 105 13.40 20.87 -25.72
C THR A 105 12.49 22.07 -26.01
N SER A 106 11.50 22.33 -25.14
CA SER A 106 10.64 23.49 -25.29
C SER A 106 11.43 24.78 -25.10
N VAL A 107 11.21 25.71 -26.03
CA VAL A 107 11.86 27.04 -26.05
C VAL A 107 11.63 27.79 -24.73
N GLY A 108 10.56 27.50 -24.00
CA GLY A 108 10.24 28.10 -22.70
C GLY A 108 11.31 27.86 -21.62
N TRP A 109 11.89 26.65 -21.54
CA TRP A 109 12.95 26.37 -20.56
C TRP A 109 14.26 27.10 -20.91
N GLN A 110 14.58 27.17 -22.21
CA GLN A 110 15.74 27.92 -22.69
C GLN A 110 15.58 29.42 -22.41
N ILE A 111 14.41 30.01 -22.70
CA ILE A 111 14.11 31.41 -22.37
C ILE A 111 14.19 31.66 -20.87
N ALA A 112 13.63 30.76 -20.04
CA ALA A 112 13.68 30.88 -18.58
C ALA A 112 15.12 30.87 -18.05
N LEU A 113 15.97 29.95 -18.52
CA LEU A 113 17.39 29.90 -18.15
C LEU A 113 18.15 31.14 -18.61
N THR A 114 17.91 31.61 -19.85
CA THR A 114 18.57 32.80 -20.39
C THR A 114 18.17 34.05 -19.62
N GLY A 115 16.89 34.19 -19.27
CA GLY A 115 16.39 35.30 -18.46
C GLY A 115 16.92 35.28 -17.02
N MET A 116 17.02 34.09 -16.41
CA MET A 116 17.58 33.92 -15.07
C MET A 116 19.09 34.24 -15.03
N LEU A 117 19.82 33.86 -16.08
CA LEU A 117 21.24 34.16 -16.25
C LEU A 117 21.49 35.67 -16.46
N LEU A 118 20.62 36.34 -17.22
CA LEU A 118 20.62 37.81 -17.36
C LEU A 118 20.32 38.54 -16.04
N MET A 119 19.36 38.06 -15.25
CA MET A 119 19.08 38.63 -13.92
C MET A 119 20.27 38.47 -12.97
N LEU A 120 20.93 37.30 -12.97
CA LEU A 120 22.12 37.07 -12.14
C LEU A 120 23.29 37.96 -12.55
N LEU A 121 23.48 38.21 -13.85
CA LEU A 121 24.46 39.16 -14.37
C LEU A 121 24.17 40.61 -13.94
N LEU A 122 22.90 41.02 -13.99
CA LEU A 122 22.46 42.34 -13.53
C LEU A 122 22.60 42.54 -12.01
N LEU A 123 22.58 41.47 -11.22
CA LEU A 123 22.83 41.53 -9.77
C LEU A 123 24.32 41.61 -9.41
N TYR A 124 25.21 41.36 -10.37
CA TYR A 124 26.67 41.34 -10.19
C TYR A 124 27.40 42.57 -10.77
N ILE A 125 26.65 43.49 -11.40
CA ILE A 125 27.11 44.80 -11.91
C ILE A 125 26.57 45.89 -10.99
#